data_AF-A0A2E7BQX1-F1
#
_entry.id   AF-A0A2E7BQX1-F1
#
_cell.length_a   1.000
_cell.length_b   1.000
_cell.length_c   1.000
_cell.angle_alpha   90.00
_cell.angle_beta   90.00
_cell.angle_gamma   90.00
#
_symmetry.space_group_name_H-M   'P 1'
#
loop_
_entity.id
_entity.type
_entity.pdbx_description
1 polymer ?
#
loop_
_entity_poly.entity_id
_entity_poly.type
_entity_poly.pdbx_seq_one_letter_code
_entity_poly.pdbx_strand_id
1 'polypeptide(L)'
;MKHLKLLIGALSLAACAMPSPYRATGVVEVDEPVDRVLNHLRPIEQMEEAICSLHDFRDQAARLQGVITLKGKKINLNTDKAAKLPPVLRVSVSKMDQGIDAVGKARQELSQLQQSIDGLVKKYQKSSDAAVQARLKLATDELDSVGPRLKELARESANLLAQVERGILWPKPRLCQAVETRRAAQLVAMQGADESGSVSRVLARIKAYEERLEQARQMNADRCAPKHLAEAEAYADFARLEIRLGNWFKAQEAAKAAGVAAIRTLEEARPCAPKPKKPKLPAVVEKKDSDNDGIVDLEDKCPDLPGLSKYEGCPPPDRDGDGFLDEEDKCPEQPEDFDGNQDTDGCPEQEDTDSDNDGILDADDKCPTDPEDRDGFEETDGCPDRDNDSDGVLDADDHCPGSDGAIGPDVQEDRDGYQDTDGCPDPDNDGDGIPDDRDQCKNDKEDIDQFQDEDGCPERDNDQDGVPDEKDKCPTEKEVINGVNDDDGCPDKKYTLIKVTKEAIKITQKIQFASGKAKIKKVSHPILDEVADAIVTHRIQKILVEGHTDDVGRDSYNLRLSQKRADAVRNYLIRKGVKAERLDAIGFGETRPLVKGKSRKARATNRRVEFKIIER
;
A
#
# COMPACT_ATOMS: atom_id res chain seq x y z
N MET A 1 -12.49 -8.15 -4.71
CA MET A 1 -11.64 -8.69 -5.80
C MET A 1 -10.51 -9.60 -5.33
N LYS A 2 -9.83 -9.35 -4.19
CA LYS A 2 -8.86 -10.30 -3.61
C LYS A 2 -9.51 -11.67 -3.32
N HIS A 3 -10.70 -11.70 -2.71
CA HIS A 3 -11.47 -12.95 -2.50
C HIS A 3 -11.95 -13.63 -3.80
N LEU A 4 -12.24 -12.87 -4.86
CA LEU A 4 -12.68 -13.42 -6.15
C LEU A 4 -11.51 -14.02 -6.95
N LYS A 5 -10.32 -13.40 -6.90
CA LYS A 5 -9.09 -13.92 -7.51
C LYS A 5 -8.55 -15.15 -6.78
N LEU A 6 -8.69 -15.22 -5.45
CA LEU A 6 -8.37 -16.41 -4.66
C LEU A 6 -9.29 -17.60 -5.02
N LEU A 7 -10.59 -17.34 -5.25
CA LEU A 7 -11.53 -18.38 -5.72
C LEU A 7 -11.23 -18.87 -7.14
N ILE A 8 -10.94 -17.95 -8.08
CA ILE A 8 -10.60 -18.28 -9.48
C ILE A 8 -9.30 -19.11 -9.57
N GLY A 9 -8.34 -18.84 -8.68
CA GLY A 9 -7.10 -19.62 -8.56
C GLY A 9 -7.31 -21.01 -7.96
N ALA A 10 -8.18 -21.15 -6.95
CA ALA A 10 -8.48 -22.43 -6.31
C ALA A 10 -9.26 -23.39 -7.24
N LEU A 11 -10.16 -22.87 -8.08
CA LEU A 11 -11.00 -23.67 -8.98
C LEU A 11 -10.25 -24.19 -10.22
N SER A 12 -9.25 -23.46 -10.74
CA SER A 12 -8.41 -23.96 -11.85
C SER A 12 -7.48 -25.11 -11.45
N LEU A 13 -7.13 -25.24 -10.16
CA LEU A 13 -6.30 -26.32 -9.64
C LEU A 13 -7.10 -27.59 -9.30
N ALA A 14 -8.38 -27.46 -8.95
CA ALA A 14 -9.26 -28.60 -8.69
C ALA A 14 -9.64 -29.37 -9.98
N ALA A 15 -9.63 -28.71 -11.15
CA ALA A 15 -10.05 -29.30 -12.42
C ALA A 15 -9.02 -30.23 -13.11
N CYS A 16 -7.77 -30.29 -12.62
CA CYS A 16 -6.71 -31.11 -13.24
C CYS A 16 -6.49 -32.48 -12.58
N ALA A 17 -7.27 -32.83 -11.55
CA ALA A 17 -7.13 -34.10 -10.82
C ALA A 17 -8.34 -35.04 -10.98
N MET A 18 -8.25 -35.89 -12.01
CA MET A 18 -8.70 -37.30 -12.04
C MET A 18 -10.05 -37.66 -12.71
N PRO A 19 -10.13 -38.88 -13.28
CA PRO A 19 -10.91 -39.20 -14.47
C PRO A 19 -12.32 -39.69 -14.14
N SER A 20 -13.22 -39.48 -15.11
CA SER A 20 -14.53 -40.15 -15.21
C SER A 20 -14.41 -41.64 -14.91
N PRO A 21 -15.23 -42.17 -13.98
CA PRO A 21 -16.23 -43.14 -14.44
C PRO A 21 -17.49 -43.19 -13.56
N TYR A 22 -18.44 -42.24 -13.64
CA TYR A 22 -19.82 -42.52 -13.19
C TYR A 22 -20.84 -41.72 -14.00
N ARG A 23 -21.38 -42.37 -15.03
CA ARG A 23 -22.48 -41.89 -15.87
C ARG A 23 -23.85 -42.37 -15.36
N ALA A 24 -24.00 -42.57 -14.05
CA ALA A 24 -25.15 -43.31 -13.50
C ALA A 24 -25.58 -42.88 -12.09
N THR A 25 -25.66 -41.59 -11.80
CA THR A 25 -26.57 -41.02 -10.80
C THR A 25 -26.75 -39.56 -11.20
N GLY A 26 -27.99 -39.07 -11.32
CA GLY A 26 -28.29 -37.75 -11.90
C GLY A 26 -27.46 -36.62 -11.27
N VAL A 27 -26.41 -36.20 -11.96
CA VAL A 27 -25.49 -35.13 -11.55
C VAL A 27 -26.11 -33.79 -11.92
N VAL A 28 -26.16 -32.87 -10.95
CA VAL A 28 -26.44 -31.47 -11.21
C VAL A 28 -25.12 -30.80 -11.59
N GLU A 29 -24.98 -30.35 -12.83
CA GLU A 29 -23.92 -29.44 -13.26
C GLU A 29 -24.33 -28.02 -12.89
N VAL A 30 -23.75 -27.46 -11.81
CA VAL A 30 -23.98 -26.07 -11.36
C VAL A 30 -22.79 -25.15 -11.66
N ASP A 31 -21.66 -25.71 -12.09
CA ASP A 31 -20.41 -24.97 -12.34
C ASP A 31 -20.47 -24.13 -13.63
N GLU A 32 -21.00 -24.70 -14.73
CA GLU A 32 -21.06 -24.03 -16.04
C GLU A 32 -21.97 -22.76 -16.04
N PRO A 33 -23.09 -22.70 -15.29
CA PRO A 33 -23.86 -21.47 -15.09
C PRO A 33 -23.15 -20.37 -14.29
N VAL A 34 -22.38 -20.70 -13.24
CA VAL A 34 -21.67 -19.71 -12.41
C VAL A 34 -20.54 -19.05 -13.21
N ASP A 35 -19.76 -19.84 -13.94
CA ASP A 35 -18.72 -19.32 -14.83
C ASP A 35 -19.28 -18.42 -15.94
N ARG A 36 -20.50 -18.70 -16.43
CA ARG A 36 -21.20 -17.81 -17.38
C ARG A 36 -21.55 -16.47 -16.75
N VAL A 37 -22.12 -16.46 -15.54
CA VAL A 37 -22.41 -15.23 -14.80
C VAL A 37 -21.13 -14.43 -14.53
N LEU A 38 -20.03 -15.09 -14.14
CA LEU A 38 -18.73 -14.45 -13.90
C LEU A 38 -18.10 -13.88 -15.17
N ASN A 39 -18.29 -14.52 -16.32
CA ASN A 39 -17.81 -14.02 -17.61
C ASN A 39 -18.47 -12.70 -18.02
N HIS A 40 -19.68 -12.43 -17.55
CA HIS A 40 -20.38 -11.15 -17.72
C HIS A 40 -19.91 -10.04 -16.76
N LEU A 41 -19.01 -10.34 -15.80
CA LEU A 41 -18.45 -9.35 -14.88
C LEU A 41 -17.22 -8.61 -15.44
N ARG A 42 -16.53 -9.15 -16.45
CA ARG A 42 -15.35 -8.48 -17.06
C ARG A 42 -15.67 -7.12 -17.74
N PRO A 43 -16.79 -6.96 -18.45
CA PRO A 43 -17.23 -5.66 -18.95
C PRO A 43 -17.64 -4.66 -17.84
N ILE A 44 -17.94 -5.14 -16.63
CA ILE A 44 -18.34 -4.30 -15.49
C ILE A 44 -17.13 -3.53 -14.94
N GLU A 45 -15.94 -4.15 -14.88
CA GLU A 45 -14.70 -3.46 -14.52
C GLU A 45 -14.39 -2.30 -15.49
N GLN A 46 -14.61 -2.53 -16.79
CA GLN A 46 -14.41 -1.51 -17.83
C GLN A 46 -15.44 -0.38 -17.75
N MET A 47 -16.64 -0.67 -17.25
CA MET A 47 -17.67 0.33 -16.96
C MET A 47 -17.31 1.15 -15.73
N GLU A 48 -16.87 0.52 -14.63
CA GLU A 48 -16.40 1.23 -13.43
C GLU A 48 -15.25 2.20 -13.76
N GLU A 49 -14.29 1.76 -14.57
CA GLU A 49 -13.19 2.61 -15.05
C GLU A 49 -13.65 3.73 -15.99
N ALA A 50 -14.62 3.46 -16.87
CA ALA A 50 -15.18 4.47 -17.77
C ALA A 50 -15.98 5.54 -17.00
N ILE A 51 -16.71 5.13 -15.95
CA ILE A 51 -17.45 5.99 -15.02
C ILE A 51 -16.48 6.97 -14.34
N CYS A 52 -15.39 6.47 -13.76
CA CYS A 52 -14.44 7.33 -13.05
C CYS A 52 -13.60 8.21 -14.01
N SER A 53 -13.26 7.70 -15.20
CA SER A 53 -12.57 8.51 -16.22
C SER A 53 -13.42 9.67 -16.73
N LEU A 54 -14.74 9.49 -16.83
CA LEU A 54 -15.67 10.57 -17.19
C LEU A 54 -15.86 11.57 -16.06
N HIS A 55 -15.83 11.10 -14.81
CA HIS A 55 -15.84 11.97 -13.64
C HIS A 55 -14.60 12.87 -13.62
N ASP A 56 -13.39 12.30 -13.75
CA ASP A 56 -12.14 13.06 -13.78
C ASP A 56 -12.08 14.04 -14.96
N PHE A 57 -12.59 13.65 -16.14
CA PHE A 57 -12.63 14.53 -17.31
C PHE A 57 -13.59 15.71 -17.13
N ARG A 58 -14.73 15.50 -16.46
CA ARG A 58 -15.68 16.57 -16.15
C ARG A 58 -15.24 17.43 -14.98
N ASP A 59 -14.51 16.89 -14.01
CA ASP A 59 -13.90 17.65 -12.92
C ASP A 59 -12.84 18.62 -13.48
N GLN A 60 -12.02 18.14 -14.42
CA GLN A 60 -11.12 18.99 -15.21
C GLN A 60 -11.87 20.05 -16.06
N ALA A 61 -13.08 19.74 -16.55
CA ALA A 61 -13.90 20.69 -17.28
C ALA A 61 -14.68 21.67 -16.39
N ALA A 62 -15.00 21.30 -15.15
CA ALA A 62 -15.63 22.18 -14.15
C ALA A 62 -14.68 23.32 -13.78
N ARG A 63 -13.36 23.03 -13.70
CA ARG A 63 -12.30 24.05 -13.60
C ARG A 63 -12.24 25.02 -14.79
N LEU A 64 -12.87 24.68 -15.92
CA LEU A 64 -12.97 25.50 -17.14
C LEU A 64 -14.40 26.04 -17.39
N GLN A 65 -15.23 26.15 -16.34
CA GLN A 65 -16.63 26.61 -16.41
C GLN A 65 -17.54 25.77 -17.34
N GLY A 66 -17.22 24.50 -17.59
CA GLY A 66 -18.10 23.55 -18.29
C GLY A 66 -18.19 23.71 -19.82
N VAL A 67 -17.35 24.57 -20.42
CA VAL A 67 -17.32 24.78 -21.88
C VAL A 67 -15.92 24.49 -22.42
N ILE A 68 -15.82 23.46 -23.27
CA ILE A 68 -14.59 23.15 -24.00
C ILE A 68 -14.71 23.58 -25.46
N THR A 69 -13.65 24.14 -26.03
CA THR A 69 -13.62 24.52 -27.45
C THR A 69 -12.79 23.52 -28.23
N LEU A 70 -13.43 22.77 -29.13
CA LEU A 70 -12.76 21.78 -29.98
C LEU A 70 -13.03 22.10 -31.45
N LYS A 71 -11.95 22.27 -32.24
CA LYS A 71 -12.01 22.65 -33.66
C LYS A 71 -12.91 23.88 -33.92
N GLY A 72 -12.82 24.88 -33.05
CA GLY A 72 -13.56 26.15 -33.17
C GLY A 72 -15.04 26.08 -32.76
N LYS A 73 -15.54 24.95 -32.26
CA LYS A 73 -16.90 24.83 -31.71
C LYS A 73 -16.86 24.75 -30.19
N LYS A 74 -17.63 25.63 -29.52
CA LYS A 74 -17.89 25.56 -28.08
C LYS A 74 -18.85 24.40 -27.80
N ILE A 75 -18.47 23.52 -26.89
CA ILE A 75 -19.26 22.37 -26.44
C ILE A 75 -19.50 22.55 -24.95
N ASN A 76 -20.76 22.60 -24.54
CA ASN A 76 -21.13 22.73 -23.14
C ASN A 76 -21.36 21.32 -22.57
N LEU A 77 -20.42 20.86 -21.75
CA LEU A 77 -20.41 19.50 -21.22
C LEU A 77 -21.51 19.22 -20.19
N ASN A 78 -22.20 20.26 -19.71
CA ASN A 78 -23.30 20.16 -18.75
C ASN A 78 -24.67 20.00 -19.44
N THR A 79 -24.79 20.38 -20.72
CA THR A 79 -26.10 20.48 -21.41
C THR A 79 -26.16 19.79 -22.78
N ASP A 80 -25.02 19.52 -23.43
CA ASP A 80 -25.01 18.86 -24.74
C ASP A 80 -25.15 17.32 -24.63
N LYS A 81 -26.06 16.74 -25.41
CA LYS A 81 -26.29 15.28 -25.50
C LYS A 81 -25.03 14.53 -25.98
N ALA A 82 -24.89 13.26 -25.58
CA ALA A 82 -23.74 12.39 -25.89
C ALA A 82 -23.29 12.37 -27.36
N ALA A 83 -24.23 12.53 -28.31
CA ALA A 83 -23.94 12.58 -29.75
C ALA A 83 -23.08 13.79 -30.18
N LYS A 84 -23.02 14.87 -29.38
CA LYS A 84 -22.17 16.05 -29.64
C LYS A 84 -20.80 15.98 -28.96
N LEU A 85 -20.54 14.93 -28.15
CA LEU A 85 -19.28 14.79 -27.43
C LEU A 85 -18.11 14.41 -28.37
N PRO A 86 -16.87 14.79 -28.01
CA PRO A 86 -15.65 14.40 -28.72
C PRO A 86 -15.51 12.88 -28.85
N PRO A 87 -14.77 12.36 -29.86
CA PRO A 87 -14.59 10.92 -30.06
C PRO A 87 -14.11 10.18 -28.81
N VAL A 88 -13.24 10.80 -28.02
CA VAL A 88 -12.70 10.25 -26.76
C VAL A 88 -13.81 10.00 -25.74
N LEU A 89 -14.78 10.92 -25.62
CA LEU A 89 -15.88 10.80 -24.68
C LEU A 89 -16.99 9.86 -25.17
N ARG A 90 -17.18 9.73 -26.49
CA ARG A 90 -18.08 8.72 -27.07
C ARG A 90 -17.62 7.30 -26.75
N VAL A 91 -16.30 7.05 -26.72
CA VAL A 91 -15.74 5.75 -26.32
C VAL A 91 -16.07 5.44 -24.86
N SER A 92 -15.94 6.42 -23.96
CA SER A 92 -16.26 6.23 -22.55
C SER A 92 -17.76 5.98 -22.32
N VAL A 93 -18.65 6.76 -22.97
CA VAL A 93 -20.10 6.55 -22.89
C VAL A 93 -20.50 5.18 -23.46
N SER A 94 -19.92 4.78 -24.60
CA SER A 94 -20.17 3.45 -25.18
C SER A 94 -19.74 2.30 -24.27
N LYS A 95 -18.67 2.47 -23.49
CA LYS A 95 -18.23 1.48 -22.50
C LYS A 95 -19.18 1.40 -21.30
N MET A 96 -19.78 2.52 -20.90
CA MET A 96 -20.80 2.55 -19.86
C MET A 96 -22.06 1.80 -20.28
N ASP A 97 -22.57 2.09 -21.49
CA ASP A 97 -23.77 1.43 -22.03
C ASP A 97 -23.55 -0.09 -22.13
N GLN A 98 -22.38 -0.53 -22.62
CA GLN A 98 -21.99 -1.93 -22.68
C GLN A 98 -21.95 -2.60 -21.29
N GLY A 99 -21.49 -1.88 -20.27
CA GLY A 99 -21.47 -2.38 -18.90
C GLY A 99 -22.86 -2.50 -18.28
N ILE A 100 -23.75 -1.53 -18.53
CA ILE A 100 -25.14 -1.56 -18.05
C ILE A 100 -25.89 -2.73 -18.67
N ASP A 101 -25.72 -2.94 -19.97
CA ASP A 101 -26.27 -4.10 -20.67
C ASP A 101 -25.70 -5.42 -20.10
N ALA A 102 -24.42 -5.46 -19.76
CA ALA A 102 -23.79 -6.63 -19.14
C ALA A 102 -24.33 -6.92 -17.73
N VAL A 103 -24.54 -5.90 -16.90
CA VAL A 103 -25.17 -6.02 -15.58
C VAL A 103 -26.61 -6.52 -15.71
N GLY A 104 -27.36 -6.01 -16.69
CA GLY A 104 -28.72 -6.46 -16.98
C GLY A 104 -28.78 -7.95 -17.34
N LYS A 105 -27.87 -8.41 -18.20
CA LYS A 105 -27.74 -9.83 -18.57
C LYS A 105 -27.33 -10.70 -17.39
N ALA A 106 -26.31 -10.30 -16.63
CA ALA A 106 -25.86 -11.02 -15.45
C ALA A 106 -26.97 -11.17 -14.40
N ARG A 107 -27.82 -10.14 -14.20
CA ARG A 107 -28.99 -10.22 -13.32
C ARG A 107 -30.04 -11.21 -13.81
N GLN A 108 -30.31 -11.25 -15.12
CA GLN A 108 -31.26 -12.21 -15.69
C GLN A 108 -30.75 -13.65 -15.52
N GLU A 109 -29.47 -13.89 -15.77
CA GLU A 109 -28.86 -15.21 -15.60
C GLU A 109 -28.79 -15.65 -14.14
N LEU A 110 -28.43 -14.74 -13.22
CA LEU A 110 -28.45 -15.00 -11.79
C LEU A 110 -29.87 -15.37 -11.30
N SER A 111 -30.90 -14.69 -11.82
CA SER A 111 -32.29 -15.02 -11.49
C SER A 111 -32.69 -16.41 -12.00
N GLN A 112 -32.20 -16.84 -13.17
CA GLN A 112 -32.45 -18.19 -13.70
C GLN A 112 -31.70 -19.26 -12.89
N LEU A 113 -30.46 -18.94 -12.47
CA LEU A 113 -29.64 -19.80 -11.61
C LEU A 113 -30.29 -19.99 -10.24
N GLN A 114 -30.78 -18.89 -9.62
CA GLN A 114 -31.53 -18.95 -8.37
C GLN A 114 -32.76 -19.84 -8.47
N GLN A 115 -33.58 -19.68 -9.52
CA GLN A 115 -34.76 -20.53 -9.72
C GLN A 115 -34.39 -22.01 -9.88
N SER A 116 -33.26 -22.30 -10.52
CA SER A 116 -32.74 -23.66 -10.70
C SER A 116 -32.26 -24.26 -9.38
N ILE A 117 -31.47 -23.50 -8.60
CA ILE A 117 -30.96 -23.91 -7.30
C ILE A 117 -32.12 -24.09 -6.30
N ASP A 118 -33.08 -23.17 -6.24
CA ASP A 118 -34.27 -23.30 -5.39
C ASP A 118 -35.08 -24.57 -5.71
N GLY A 119 -35.18 -24.92 -6.99
CA GLY A 119 -35.82 -26.16 -7.45
C GLY A 119 -35.08 -27.41 -6.97
N LEU A 120 -33.75 -27.39 -6.99
CA LEU A 120 -32.91 -28.47 -6.50
C LEU A 120 -32.94 -28.58 -4.99
N VAL A 121 -32.89 -27.46 -4.28
CA VAL A 121 -33.02 -27.41 -2.82
C VAL A 121 -34.33 -28.07 -2.43
N LYS A 122 -35.47 -27.64 -3.00
CA LYS A 122 -36.77 -28.26 -2.72
C LYS A 122 -36.80 -29.76 -3.02
N LYS A 123 -36.14 -30.20 -4.09
CA LYS A 123 -36.12 -31.61 -4.51
C LYS A 123 -35.25 -32.49 -3.59
N TYR A 124 -34.14 -31.97 -3.09
CA TYR A 124 -33.13 -32.75 -2.38
C TYR A 124 -32.96 -32.37 -0.89
N GLN A 125 -33.76 -31.45 -0.36
CA GLN A 125 -33.69 -31.01 1.05
C GLN A 125 -33.77 -32.15 2.06
N LYS A 126 -34.47 -33.24 1.72
CA LYS A 126 -34.64 -34.44 2.56
C LYS A 126 -33.73 -35.61 2.16
N SER A 127 -32.78 -35.40 1.26
CA SER A 127 -31.83 -36.44 0.85
C SER A 127 -30.94 -36.84 2.02
N SER A 128 -30.81 -38.15 2.26
CA SER A 128 -29.87 -38.71 3.26
C SER A 128 -28.45 -38.88 2.71
N ASP A 129 -28.21 -38.52 1.44
CA ASP A 129 -26.90 -38.59 0.81
C ASP A 129 -26.07 -37.35 1.15
N ALA A 130 -25.00 -37.54 1.92
CA ALA A 130 -24.13 -36.48 2.40
C ALA A 130 -23.41 -35.72 1.25
N ALA A 131 -23.12 -36.39 0.13
CA ALA A 131 -22.49 -35.74 -1.02
C ALA A 131 -23.48 -34.82 -1.75
N VAL A 132 -24.76 -35.18 -1.80
CA VAL A 132 -25.83 -34.34 -2.36
C VAL A 132 -26.05 -33.10 -1.49
N GLN A 133 -26.05 -33.25 -0.16
CA GLN A 133 -26.22 -32.12 0.76
C GLN A 133 -25.03 -31.16 0.73
N ALA A 134 -23.79 -31.67 0.66
CA ALA A 134 -22.60 -30.83 0.58
C ALA A 134 -22.56 -29.98 -0.70
N ARG A 135 -22.93 -30.57 -1.85
CA ARG A 135 -23.00 -29.86 -3.13
C ARG A 135 -24.13 -28.84 -3.18
N LEU A 136 -25.27 -29.17 -2.58
CA LEU A 136 -26.40 -28.26 -2.48
C LEU A 136 -26.03 -27.02 -1.66
N LYS A 137 -25.34 -27.24 -0.53
CA LYS A 137 -24.84 -26.16 0.33
C LYS A 137 -23.84 -25.25 -0.39
N LEU A 138 -22.87 -25.84 -1.09
CA LEU A 138 -21.88 -25.08 -1.88
C LEU A 138 -22.56 -24.18 -2.93
N ALA A 139 -23.54 -24.73 -3.67
CA ALA A 139 -24.27 -23.96 -4.69
C ALA A 139 -25.10 -22.81 -4.09
N THR A 140 -25.70 -22.98 -2.90
CA THR A 140 -26.39 -21.89 -2.19
C THR A 140 -25.42 -20.84 -1.65
N ASP A 141 -24.29 -21.25 -1.05
CA ASP A 141 -23.30 -20.35 -0.48
C ASP A 141 -22.66 -19.46 -1.57
N GLU A 142 -22.39 -20.02 -2.75
CA GLU A 142 -21.89 -19.27 -3.91
C GLU A 142 -22.91 -18.23 -4.42
N LEU A 143 -24.19 -18.60 -4.51
CA LEU A 143 -25.25 -17.72 -4.97
C LEU A 143 -25.51 -16.56 -4.01
N ASP A 144 -25.47 -16.83 -2.71
CA ASP A 144 -25.62 -15.83 -1.64
C ASP A 144 -24.44 -14.85 -1.63
N SER A 145 -23.24 -15.30 -2.03
CA SER A 145 -22.06 -14.43 -2.11
C SER A 145 -22.11 -13.42 -3.27
N VAL A 146 -22.70 -13.79 -4.41
CA VAL A 146 -22.68 -12.99 -5.65
C VAL A 146 -23.88 -12.04 -5.76
N GLY A 147 -25.04 -12.45 -5.24
CA GLY A 147 -26.31 -11.73 -5.38
C GLY A 147 -26.37 -10.30 -4.82
N PRO A 148 -25.90 -10.04 -3.58
CA PRO A 148 -25.91 -8.69 -3.00
C PRO A 148 -25.07 -7.69 -3.80
N ARG A 149 -23.89 -8.11 -4.27
CA ARG A 149 -22.95 -7.22 -4.98
C ARG A 149 -23.45 -6.84 -6.37
N LEU A 150 -24.03 -7.78 -7.12
CA LEU A 150 -24.67 -7.48 -8.42
C LEU A 150 -25.88 -6.54 -8.27
N LYS A 151 -26.60 -6.61 -7.14
CA LYS A 151 -27.71 -5.69 -6.86
C LYS A 151 -27.24 -4.28 -6.57
N GLU A 152 -26.15 -4.15 -5.83
CA GLU A 152 -25.49 -2.88 -5.52
C GLU A 152 -24.96 -2.20 -6.79
N LEU A 153 -24.15 -2.91 -7.59
CA LEU A 153 -23.57 -2.38 -8.85
C LEU A 153 -24.63 -1.91 -9.85
N ALA A 154 -25.76 -2.61 -9.93
CA ALA A 154 -26.88 -2.21 -10.78
C ALA A 154 -27.61 -0.96 -10.28
N ARG A 155 -27.70 -0.78 -8.95
CA ARG A 155 -28.30 0.42 -8.35
C ARG A 155 -27.40 1.63 -8.55
N GLU A 156 -26.10 1.45 -8.35
CA GLU A 156 -25.11 2.51 -8.54
C GLU A 156 -25.03 2.96 -10.00
N SER A 157 -24.93 2.01 -10.95
CA SER A 157 -24.90 2.33 -12.38
C SER A 157 -26.18 3.03 -12.86
N ALA A 158 -27.36 2.59 -12.42
CA ALA A 158 -28.62 3.24 -12.76
C ALA A 158 -28.75 4.66 -12.17
N ASN A 159 -28.31 4.84 -10.92
CA ASN A 159 -28.30 6.16 -10.28
C ASN A 159 -27.34 7.12 -11.00
N LEU A 160 -26.20 6.61 -11.44
CA LEU A 160 -25.19 7.39 -12.13
C LEU A 160 -25.61 7.80 -13.53
N LEU A 161 -26.25 6.90 -14.28
CA LEU A 161 -26.81 7.24 -15.59
C LEU A 161 -27.95 8.27 -15.47
N ALA A 162 -28.85 8.10 -14.48
CA ALA A 162 -29.95 9.04 -14.25
C ALA A 162 -29.48 10.45 -13.86
N GLN A 163 -28.37 10.55 -13.12
CA GLN A 163 -27.80 11.84 -12.75
C GLN A 163 -26.92 12.43 -13.87
N VAL A 164 -26.28 11.61 -14.71
CA VAL A 164 -25.61 12.06 -15.96
C VAL A 164 -26.62 12.68 -16.92
N GLU A 165 -27.81 12.08 -17.05
CA GLU A 165 -28.91 12.61 -17.87
C GLU A 165 -29.46 13.95 -17.33
N ARG A 166 -29.27 14.24 -16.05
CA ARG A 166 -29.76 15.46 -15.37
C ARG A 166 -28.73 16.59 -15.25
N GLY A 167 -27.48 16.37 -15.66
CA GLY A 167 -26.46 17.43 -15.71
C GLY A 167 -26.08 18.05 -14.36
N ILE A 168 -26.26 17.32 -13.26
CA ILE A 168 -25.96 17.78 -11.88
C ILE A 168 -24.43 17.79 -11.67
N LEU A 169 -23.90 18.68 -10.82
CA LEU A 169 -22.48 18.73 -10.41
C LEU A 169 -22.24 17.75 -9.25
N TRP A 170 -21.18 16.95 -9.27
CA TRP A 170 -21.02 15.79 -8.39
C TRP A 170 -19.75 15.79 -7.53
N PRO A 171 -19.83 15.31 -6.26
CA PRO A 171 -18.69 14.74 -5.56
C PRO A 171 -18.35 13.32 -6.09
N LYS A 172 -17.07 12.93 -6.04
CA LYS A 172 -16.59 11.61 -6.48
C LYS A 172 -17.41 10.48 -5.82
N PRO A 173 -18.03 9.56 -6.57
CA PRO A 173 -18.77 8.44 -5.99
C PRO A 173 -17.84 7.54 -5.17
N ARG A 174 -18.34 6.92 -4.09
CA ARG A 174 -17.63 5.87 -3.33
C ARG A 174 -17.08 4.75 -4.22
N LEU A 175 -17.77 4.46 -5.32
CA LEU A 175 -17.30 3.54 -6.37
C LEU A 175 -15.94 3.95 -6.95
N CYS A 176 -15.70 5.25 -7.18
CA CYS A 176 -14.44 5.75 -7.71
C CYS A 176 -13.34 5.74 -6.66
N GLN A 177 -13.63 6.01 -5.39
CA GLN A 177 -12.68 5.76 -4.30
C GLN A 177 -12.32 4.27 -4.20
N ALA A 178 -13.28 3.36 -4.41
CA ALA A 178 -13.03 1.91 -4.44
C ALA A 178 -12.25 1.44 -5.67
N VAL A 179 -12.36 2.13 -6.81
CA VAL A 179 -11.56 1.89 -8.03
C VAL A 179 -10.17 2.49 -7.88
N GLU A 180 -10.06 3.67 -7.26
CA GLU A 180 -8.80 4.34 -6.92
C GLU A 180 -8.02 3.55 -5.88
N THR A 181 -8.65 3.02 -4.83
CA THR A 181 -8.02 2.12 -3.84
C THR A 181 -7.70 0.76 -4.44
N ARG A 182 -8.44 0.26 -5.43
CA ARG A 182 -8.05 -0.94 -6.19
C ARG A 182 -6.87 -0.68 -7.12
N ARG A 183 -6.82 0.48 -7.78
CA ARG A 183 -5.65 0.97 -8.50
C ARG A 183 -4.49 1.16 -7.55
N ALA A 184 -4.71 1.73 -6.37
CA ALA A 184 -3.73 1.91 -5.31
C ALA A 184 -3.26 0.56 -4.80
N ALA A 185 -4.12 -0.44 -4.61
CA ALA A 185 -3.75 -1.79 -4.23
C ALA A 185 -3.03 -2.57 -5.35
N GLN A 186 -3.34 -2.28 -6.62
CA GLN A 186 -2.55 -2.74 -7.77
C GLN A 186 -1.21 -1.99 -7.86
N LEU A 187 -1.17 -0.71 -7.49
CA LEU A 187 0.02 0.11 -7.30
C LEU A 187 0.85 -0.36 -6.09
N VAL A 188 0.22 -0.88 -5.04
CA VAL A 188 0.87 -1.49 -3.86
C VAL A 188 1.40 -2.87 -4.21
N ALA A 189 0.66 -3.63 -5.02
CA ALA A 189 1.20 -4.83 -5.68
C ALA A 189 2.32 -4.49 -6.69
N MET A 190 2.43 -3.23 -7.15
CA MET A 190 3.60 -2.70 -7.88
C MET A 190 4.68 -2.14 -6.92
N GLN A 191 4.33 -1.77 -5.67
CA GLN A 191 5.27 -1.36 -4.61
C GLN A 191 5.94 -2.56 -3.95
N GLY A 192 5.31 -3.74 -3.94
CA GLY A 192 5.96 -5.02 -3.61
C GLY A 192 7.00 -5.49 -4.64
N ALA A 193 7.30 -4.68 -5.66
CA ALA A 193 8.38 -4.88 -6.61
C ALA A 193 9.57 -3.91 -6.39
N ASP A 194 9.70 -3.34 -5.19
CA ASP A 194 10.76 -2.41 -4.82
C ASP A 194 12.06 -3.08 -4.31
N GLU A 195 12.55 -4.08 -5.06
CA GLU A 195 13.96 -4.48 -4.98
C GLU A 195 14.81 -3.97 -6.16
N SER A 196 14.27 -3.09 -7.04
CA SER A 196 15.09 -2.57 -8.16
C SER A 196 14.74 -1.21 -8.78
N GLY A 197 14.06 -0.29 -8.09
CA GLY A 197 14.12 1.18 -8.36
C GLY A 197 14.06 1.67 -9.82
N SER A 198 13.28 1.08 -10.72
CA SER A 198 13.39 1.35 -12.17
C SER A 198 12.62 2.60 -12.63
N VAL A 199 11.46 2.91 -12.02
CA VAL A 199 10.52 4.00 -12.39
C VAL A 199 11.07 5.39 -12.26
N SER A 200 11.40 5.74 -11.02
CA SER A 200 11.90 7.06 -10.67
C SER A 200 13.21 7.38 -11.42
N ARG A 201 14.05 6.36 -11.69
CA ARG A 201 15.28 6.51 -12.47
C ARG A 201 15.05 6.87 -13.93
N VAL A 202 14.05 6.30 -14.61
CA VAL A 202 13.78 6.66 -16.01
C VAL A 202 13.12 8.03 -16.12
N LEU A 203 12.22 8.39 -15.20
CA LEU A 203 11.60 9.73 -15.18
C LEU A 203 12.63 10.82 -14.88
N ALA A 204 13.53 10.61 -13.90
CA ALA A 204 14.62 11.54 -13.62
C ALA A 204 15.55 11.72 -14.82
N ARG A 205 15.80 10.63 -15.56
CA ARG A 205 16.63 10.64 -16.77
C ARG A 205 15.97 11.37 -17.94
N ILE A 206 14.65 11.25 -18.11
CA ILE A 206 13.87 12.03 -19.09
C ILE A 206 13.94 13.53 -18.76
N LYS A 207 13.71 13.91 -17.50
CA LYS A 207 13.79 15.32 -17.05
C LYS A 207 15.16 15.95 -17.34
N ALA A 208 16.24 15.24 -17.02
CA ALA A 208 17.60 15.70 -17.29
C ALA A 208 17.92 15.90 -18.79
N TYR A 209 17.19 15.21 -19.69
CA TYR A 209 17.35 15.42 -21.14
C TYR A 209 16.52 16.57 -21.65
N GLU A 210 15.33 16.81 -21.10
CA GLU A 210 14.50 17.97 -21.47
C GLU A 210 15.19 19.29 -21.15
N GLU A 211 15.87 19.38 -20.00
CA GLU A 211 16.69 20.55 -19.66
C GLU A 211 17.79 20.82 -20.70
N ARG A 212 18.40 19.77 -21.25
CA ARG A 212 19.41 19.88 -22.33
C ARG A 212 18.80 20.29 -23.67
N LEU A 213 17.58 19.84 -23.98
CA LEU A 213 16.87 20.26 -25.18
C LEU A 213 16.48 21.73 -25.10
N GLU A 214 16.08 22.22 -23.93
CA GLU A 214 15.79 23.64 -23.72
C GLU A 214 17.04 24.50 -23.87
N GLN A 215 18.18 24.05 -23.34
CA GLN A 215 19.48 24.68 -23.61
C GLN A 215 19.81 24.70 -25.10
N ALA A 216 19.54 23.61 -25.84
CA ALA A 216 19.77 23.55 -27.27
C ALA A 216 18.89 24.55 -28.03
N ARG A 217 17.62 24.73 -27.63
CA ARG A 217 16.72 25.76 -28.20
C ARG A 217 17.23 27.17 -27.99
N GLN A 218 17.78 27.48 -26.81
CA GLN A 218 18.44 28.78 -26.56
C GLN A 218 19.65 29.03 -27.48
N MET A 219 20.27 27.95 -27.98
CA MET A 219 21.33 27.99 -29.00
C MET A 219 20.80 27.98 -30.44
N ASN A 220 19.50 28.18 -30.64
CA ASN A 220 18.80 28.10 -31.92
C ASN A 220 18.88 26.71 -32.59
N ALA A 221 18.81 25.61 -31.81
CA ALA A 221 18.84 24.24 -32.34
C ALA A 221 17.72 23.95 -33.36
N ASP A 222 16.57 24.63 -33.29
CA ASP A 222 15.49 24.50 -34.28
C ASP A 222 15.94 24.82 -35.71
N ARG A 223 16.98 25.64 -35.87
CA ARG A 223 17.57 25.98 -37.17
C ARG A 223 18.71 25.06 -37.57
N CYS A 224 19.48 24.57 -36.61
CA CYS A 224 20.80 23.99 -36.86
C CYS A 224 20.89 22.49 -36.56
N ALA A 225 19.99 21.96 -35.73
CA ALA A 225 19.88 20.54 -35.37
C ALA A 225 18.41 20.03 -35.35
N PRO A 226 17.54 20.40 -36.31
CA PRO A 226 16.10 20.12 -36.21
C PRO A 226 15.77 18.61 -36.19
N LYS A 227 16.60 17.81 -36.85
CA LYS A 227 16.40 16.35 -36.94
C LYS A 227 16.61 15.67 -35.58
N HIS A 228 17.72 15.95 -34.92
CA HIS A 228 18.05 15.32 -33.63
C HIS A 228 17.22 15.87 -32.48
N LEU A 229 16.79 17.13 -32.57
CA LEU A 229 15.82 17.72 -31.64
C LEU A 229 14.48 16.95 -31.67
N ALA A 230 13.90 16.76 -32.86
CA ALA A 230 12.64 16.02 -33.03
C ALA A 230 12.78 14.53 -32.64
N GLU A 231 13.94 13.91 -32.91
CA GLU A 231 14.23 12.54 -32.52
C GLU A 231 14.29 12.39 -30.99
N ALA A 232 14.94 13.31 -30.28
CA ALA A 232 15.02 13.29 -28.82
C ALA A 232 13.65 13.45 -28.15
N GLU A 233 12.81 14.36 -28.65
CA GLU A 233 11.45 14.58 -28.15
C GLU A 233 10.56 13.36 -28.37
N ALA A 234 10.60 12.76 -29.57
CA ALA A 234 9.82 11.57 -29.88
C ALA A 234 10.16 10.38 -28.97
N TYR A 235 11.45 10.17 -28.67
CA TYR A 235 11.87 9.11 -27.76
C TYR A 235 11.49 9.39 -26.30
N ALA A 236 11.52 10.66 -25.86
CA ALA A 236 11.08 11.05 -24.52
C ALA A 236 9.56 10.83 -24.34
N ASP A 237 8.77 11.21 -25.34
CA ASP A 237 7.32 11.00 -25.36
C ASP A 237 6.95 9.51 -25.43
N PHE A 238 7.68 8.74 -26.24
CA PHE A 238 7.52 7.29 -26.31
C PHE A 238 7.86 6.62 -24.96
N ALA A 239 8.94 7.05 -24.29
CA ALA A 239 9.28 6.56 -22.97
C ALA A 239 8.16 6.83 -21.94
N ARG A 240 7.57 8.03 -21.96
CA ARG A 240 6.41 8.39 -21.10
C ARG A 240 5.15 7.60 -21.42
N LEU A 241 4.93 7.28 -22.69
CA LEU A 241 3.80 6.43 -23.09
C LEU A 241 3.98 5.01 -22.57
N GLU A 242 5.17 4.43 -22.73
CA GLU A 242 5.46 3.08 -22.26
C GLU A 242 5.41 2.97 -20.72
N ILE A 243 5.80 4.02 -19.99
CA ILE A 243 5.58 4.12 -18.53
C ILE A 243 4.09 4.05 -18.20
N ARG A 244 3.25 4.83 -18.90
CA ARG A 244 1.78 4.82 -18.71
C ARG A 244 1.13 3.47 -19.06
N LEU A 245 1.74 2.72 -19.97
CA LEU A 245 1.28 1.39 -20.39
C LEU A 245 1.85 0.26 -19.52
N GLY A 246 2.74 0.56 -18.55
CA GLY A 246 3.39 -0.44 -17.69
C GLY A 246 4.55 -1.20 -18.36
N ASN A 247 4.97 -0.81 -19.56
CA ASN A 247 6.01 -1.49 -20.34
C ASN A 247 7.42 -0.99 -19.99
N TRP A 248 7.90 -1.45 -18.84
CA TRP A 248 9.09 -0.94 -18.18
C TRP A 248 10.39 -0.99 -18.98
N PHE A 249 10.67 -2.14 -19.61
CA PHE A 249 11.90 -2.34 -20.38
C PHE A 249 11.96 -1.45 -21.65
N LYS A 250 10.81 -1.21 -22.29
CA LYS A 250 10.71 -0.34 -23.47
C LYS A 250 10.88 1.13 -23.11
N ALA A 251 10.32 1.56 -21.97
CA ALA A 251 10.52 2.92 -21.46
C ALA A 251 12.00 3.23 -21.19
N GLN A 252 12.74 2.28 -20.63
CA GLN A 252 14.16 2.43 -20.34
C GLN A 252 15.00 2.58 -21.63
N GLU A 253 14.75 1.74 -22.64
CA GLU A 253 15.46 1.82 -23.93
C GLU A 253 15.12 3.11 -24.69
N ALA A 254 13.85 3.52 -24.66
CA ALA A 254 13.41 4.80 -25.23
C ALA A 254 14.08 6.00 -24.56
N ALA A 255 14.17 6.03 -23.22
CA ALA A 255 14.86 7.10 -22.51
C ALA A 255 16.37 7.14 -22.82
N LYS A 256 17.04 6.00 -22.99
CA LYS A 256 18.45 5.97 -23.44
C LYS A 256 18.60 6.58 -24.82
N ALA A 257 17.70 6.25 -25.76
CA ALA A 257 17.70 6.82 -27.11
C ALA A 257 17.47 8.33 -27.11
N ALA A 258 16.54 8.83 -26.28
CA ALA A 258 16.30 10.27 -26.09
C ALA A 258 17.57 11.00 -25.64
N GLY A 259 18.30 10.42 -24.68
CA GLY A 259 19.55 11.01 -24.18
C GLY A 259 20.66 11.12 -25.22
N VAL A 260 20.81 10.08 -26.05
CA VAL A 260 21.80 10.09 -27.15
C VAL A 260 21.46 11.17 -28.18
N ALA A 261 20.18 11.30 -28.53
CA ALA A 261 19.71 12.33 -29.47
C ALA A 261 19.86 13.75 -28.89
N ALA A 262 19.59 13.96 -27.60
CA ALA A 262 19.75 15.27 -26.94
C ALA A 262 21.22 15.76 -26.94
N ILE A 263 22.19 14.87 -26.73
CA ILE A 263 23.62 15.21 -26.79
C ILE A 263 24.02 15.65 -28.21
N ARG A 264 23.60 14.89 -29.23
CA ARG A 264 23.86 15.25 -30.64
C ARG A 264 23.26 16.60 -31.01
N THR A 265 22.06 16.88 -30.50
CA THR A 265 21.37 18.16 -30.71
C THR A 265 22.18 19.34 -30.19
N LEU A 266 22.75 19.23 -28.98
CA LEU A 266 23.60 20.28 -28.40
C LEU A 266 24.89 20.48 -29.19
N GLU A 267 25.53 19.40 -29.65
CA GLU A 267 26.76 19.48 -30.44
C GLU A 267 26.55 20.19 -31.77
N GLU A 268 25.47 19.86 -32.49
CA GLU A 268 25.11 20.47 -33.77
C GLU A 268 24.59 21.91 -33.63
N ALA A 269 24.05 22.29 -32.47
CA ALA A 269 23.57 23.64 -32.22
C ALA A 269 24.70 24.65 -31.92
N ARG A 270 25.93 24.21 -31.59
CA ARG A 270 27.07 25.09 -31.23
C ARG A 270 27.37 26.22 -32.23
N PRO A 271 27.34 25.99 -33.56
CA PRO A 271 27.61 27.04 -34.55
C PRO A 271 26.57 28.18 -34.55
N CYS A 272 25.40 27.95 -33.94
CA CYS A 272 24.25 28.84 -33.99
C CYS A 272 23.95 29.54 -32.66
N ALA A 273 24.81 29.31 -31.66
CA ALA A 273 24.70 29.94 -30.35
C ALA A 273 24.93 31.47 -30.45
N PRO A 274 24.13 32.29 -29.74
CA PRO A 274 24.31 33.73 -29.71
C PRO A 274 25.64 34.13 -29.04
N LYS A 275 26.33 35.15 -29.59
CA LYS A 275 27.60 35.65 -29.02
C LYS A 275 27.36 36.33 -27.66
N PRO A 276 28.17 36.04 -26.62
CA PRO A 276 28.02 36.67 -25.30
C PRO A 276 28.31 38.18 -25.36
N LYS A 277 27.43 39.01 -24.77
CA LYS A 277 27.59 40.48 -24.70
C LYS A 277 28.49 40.86 -23.52
N LYS A 278 29.41 41.83 -23.72
CA LYS A 278 30.29 42.37 -22.66
C LYS A 278 29.58 43.46 -21.83
N PRO A 279 29.78 43.52 -20.50
CA PRO A 279 29.25 44.62 -19.65
C PRO A 279 30.00 45.95 -19.86
N LYS A 280 29.31 47.09 -19.71
CA LYS A 280 29.88 48.46 -19.84
C LYS A 280 29.88 49.19 -18.48
N LEU A 281 30.97 49.91 -18.16
CA LEU A 281 31.10 50.79 -16.98
C LEU A 281 30.69 52.26 -17.28
N PRO A 282 30.15 53.03 -16.30
CA PRO A 282 29.69 54.41 -16.50
C PRO A 282 30.76 55.49 -16.20
N ALA A 283 30.54 56.71 -16.70
CA ALA A 283 31.46 57.86 -16.76
C ALA A 283 31.07 59.01 -15.80
N VAL A 284 32.05 59.85 -15.42
CA VAL A 284 32.02 60.90 -14.38
C VAL A 284 31.60 62.29 -14.91
N VAL A 285 30.90 63.11 -14.10
CA VAL A 285 30.40 64.49 -14.37
C VAL A 285 30.93 65.48 -13.31
N GLU A 286 31.22 66.73 -13.70
CA GLU A 286 31.82 67.81 -12.87
C GLU A 286 30.81 68.57 -11.96
N LYS A 287 31.31 69.14 -10.84
CA LYS A 287 30.56 69.76 -9.73
C LYS A 287 30.25 71.27 -9.94
N LYS A 288 29.01 71.70 -9.64
CA LYS A 288 28.48 73.08 -9.61
C LYS A 288 27.71 73.28 -8.29
N ASP A 289 27.65 74.49 -7.73
CA ASP A 289 26.95 74.88 -6.48
C ASP A 289 26.19 76.19 -6.79
N SER A 290 24.85 76.17 -6.72
CA SER A 290 23.96 77.18 -7.32
C SER A 290 23.46 78.23 -6.32
N ASP A 291 23.21 77.87 -5.08
CA ASP A 291 22.74 78.78 -4.04
C ASP A 291 23.84 79.26 -3.08
N ASN A 292 25.06 78.72 -3.23
CA ASN A 292 26.26 79.06 -2.45
C ASN A 292 26.12 78.81 -0.95
N ASP A 293 25.37 77.79 -0.56
CA ASP A 293 25.31 77.34 0.83
C ASP A 293 26.52 76.48 1.25
N GLY A 294 27.37 76.12 0.27
CA GLY A 294 28.58 75.35 0.45
C GLY A 294 28.46 73.86 0.09
N ILE A 295 27.30 73.43 -0.42
CA ILE A 295 27.04 72.09 -0.93
C ILE A 295 26.85 72.17 -2.45
N VAL A 296 27.47 71.25 -3.18
CA VAL A 296 27.35 71.25 -4.66
C VAL A 296 25.98 70.73 -5.09
N ASP A 297 25.38 71.24 -6.17
CA ASP A 297 24.08 70.88 -6.78
C ASP A 297 23.82 69.36 -6.87
N LEU A 298 24.88 68.54 -6.95
CA LEU A 298 24.78 67.08 -7.03
C LEU A 298 24.62 66.42 -5.66
N GLU A 299 25.02 67.11 -4.60
CA GLU A 299 25.02 66.70 -3.19
C GLU A 299 24.01 67.55 -2.37
N ASP A 300 23.38 68.54 -2.98
CA ASP A 300 22.38 69.45 -2.41
C ASP A 300 20.95 69.05 -2.83
N LYS A 301 20.08 68.81 -1.84
CA LYS A 301 18.65 68.49 -2.05
C LYS A 301 17.81 69.71 -2.40
N CYS A 302 18.26 70.91 -2.05
CA CYS A 302 17.59 72.17 -2.32
C CYS A 302 18.51 73.16 -3.07
N PRO A 303 18.98 72.86 -4.31
CA PRO A 303 20.05 73.61 -4.99
C PRO A 303 19.83 75.12 -5.22
N ASP A 304 18.61 75.63 -4.99
CA ASP A 304 18.23 77.03 -5.20
C ASP A 304 17.87 77.74 -3.87
N LEU A 305 17.99 77.07 -2.73
CA LEU A 305 17.50 77.51 -1.41
C LEU A 305 18.55 77.21 -0.33
N PRO A 306 19.25 78.23 0.19
CA PRO A 306 20.41 77.99 1.05
C PRO A 306 20.03 77.27 2.34
N GLY A 307 20.68 76.14 2.60
CA GLY A 307 20.40 75.31 3.76
C GLY A 307 21.61 75.03 4.64
N LEU A 308 21.44 74.05 5.52
CA LEU A 308 22.51 73.57 6.39
C LEU A 308 22.96 72.18 5.93
N SER A 309 24.25 71.90 6.08
CA SER A 309 24.81 70.57 5.78
C SER A 309 24.14 69.42 6.55
N LYS A 310 23.56 69.70 7.73
CA LYS A 310 22.78 68.71 8.50
C LYS A 310 21.53 68.23 7.73
N TYR A 311 20.93 69.09 6.92
CA TYR A 311 19.72 68.83 6.14
C TYR A 311 20.03 68.71 4.64
N GLU A 312 21.26 68.34 4.29
CA GLU A 312 21.70 68.12 2.90
C GLU A 312 21.40 69.30 1.97
N GLY A 313 21.55 70.53 2.47
CA GLY A 313 21.39 71.77 1.70
C GLY A 313 19.99 72.37 1.74
N CYS A 314 19.06 71.76 2.49
CA CYS A 314 17.74 72.35 2.74
C CYS A 314 17.67 73.11 4.09
N PRO A 315 16.70 74.02 4.28
CA PRO A 315 16.36 74.56 5.59
C PRO A 315 15.79 73.46 6.52
N PRO A 316 15.83 73.66 7.86
CA PRO A 316 15.17 72.75 8.81
C PRO A 316 13.68 72.62 8.47
N PRO A 317 13.13 71.40 8.43
CA PRO A 317 11.72 71.19 8.10
C PRO A 317 10.80 71.51 9.28
N ASP A 318 9.64 72.06 8.94
CA ASP A 318 8.45 72.35 9.75
C ASP A 318 7.27 72.04 8.81
N ARG A 319 6.79 70.80 8.88
CA ARG A 319 5.98 70.18 7.82
C ARG A 319 4.51 70.58 7.85
N ASP A 320 3.95 70.79 9.02
CA ASP A 320 2.56 71.26 9.22
C ASP A 320 2.46 72.78 9.43
N GLY A 321 3.58 73.47 9.67
CA GLY A 321 3.67 74.93 9.69
C GLY A 321 3.07 75.55 10.94
N ASP A 322 3.03 74.82 12.05
CA ASP A 322 2.48 75.29 13.33
C ASP A 322 3.51 76.08 14.18
N GLY A 323 4.79 76.04 13.77
CA GLY A 323 5.90 76.77 14.38
C GLY A 323 6.80 75.94 15.26
N PHE A 324 6.56 74.64 15.42
CA PHE A 324 7.52 73.67 15.95
C PHE A 324 8.34 73.07 14.80
N LEU A 325 9.65 72.88 14.99
CA LEU A 325 10.48 72.22 13.99
C LEU A 325 10.26 70.71 14.09
N ASP A 326 10.27 69.97 12.98
CA ASP A 326 10.01 68.50 12.98
C ASP A 326 10.86 67.69 13.98
N GLU A 327 12.04 68.20 14.39
CA GLU A 327 12.91 67.52 15.37
C GLU A 327 12.54 67.82 16.83
N GLU A 328 11.77 68.89 17.06
CA GLU A 328 11.30 69.40 18.35
C GLU A 328 9.78 69.17 18.52
N ASP A 329 9.09 68.79 17.44
CA ASP A 329 7.67 68.48 17.35
C ASP A 329 7.42 66.96 17.53
N LYS A 330 6.51 66.60 18.44
CA LYS A 330 6.13 65.20 18.65
C LYS A 330 5.25 64.63 17.55
N CYS A 331 4.54 65.45 16.79
CA CYS A 331 3.68 65.03 15.69
C CYS A 331 3.86 65.96 14.46
N PRO A 332 5.00 65.83 13.75
CA PRO A 332 5.44 66.73 12.65
C PRO A 332 4.56 66.82 11.39
N GLU A 333 3.35 66.28 11.40
CA GLU A 333 2.41 66.27 10.28
C GLU A 333 1.02 66.79 10.69
N GLN A 334 0.83 67.18 11.97
CA GLN A 334 -0.44 67.59 12.53
C GLN A 334 -0.25 68.90 13.30
N PRO A 335 -0.86 70.01 12.84
CA PRO A 335 -0.64 71.29 13.47
C PRO A 335 -1.29 71.34 14.87
N GLU A 336 -0.52 71.81 15.85
CA GLU A 336 -0.98 72.21 17.19
C GLU A 336 -2.20 73.15 17.10
N ASP A 337 -3.21 72.92 17.96
CA ASP A 337 -4.47 73.68 17.93
C ASP A 337 -4.54 74.82 18.98
N PHE A 338 -3.51 74.93 19.83
CA PHE A 338 -3.31 76.03 20.79
C PHE A 338 -4.55 76.28 21.67
N ASP A 339 -5.08 75.20 22.22
CA ASP A 339 -6.30 75.12 23.02
C ASP A 339 -6.09 75.59 24.48
N GLY A 340 -4.84 75.58 24.94
CA GLY A 340 -4.43 75.96 26.29
C GLY A 340 -4.10 74.77 27.19
N ASN A 341 -4.13 73.54 26.68
CA ASN A 341 -3.65 72.34 27.34
C ASN A 341 -2.47 71.73 26.55
N GLN A 342 -1.33 71.55 27.20
CA GLN A 342 -0.17 70.86 26.61
C GLN A 342 0.41 71.46 25.29
N ASP A 343 0.09 72.71 24.91
CA ASP A 343 0.58 73.48 23.73
C ASP A 343 2.12 73.63 23.52
N THR A 344 2.94 72.80 24.15
CA THR A 344 4.41 72.90 24.14
C THR A 344 5.10 71.72 23.46
N ASP A 345 4.34 70.72 23.02
CA ASP A 345 4.89 69.53 22.37
C ASP A 345 4.51 69.36 20.90
N GLY A 346 3.70 70.28 20.36
CA GLY A 346 3.38 70.36 18.93
C GLY A 346 2.16 69.54 18.53
N CYS A 347 1.36 69.00 19.47
CA CYS A 347 0.30 68.03 19.19
C CYS A 347 -1.11 68.39 19.67
N PRO A 348 -2.15 68.19 18.82
CA PRO A 348 -3.55 68.36 19.22
C PRO A 348 -4.03 67.24 20.16
N GLU A 349 -4.89 67.55 21.16
CA GLU A 349 -5.18 66.65 22.29
C GLU A 349 -6.27 65.57 22.04
N GLN A 350 -6.57 65.21 20.79
CA GLN A 350 -7.56 64.16 20.49
C GLN A 350 -7.10 62.72 20.79
N GLU A 351 -5.88 62.51 21.30
CA GLU A 351 -5.25 61.18 21.43
C GLU A 351 -5.24 60.57 22.86
N ASP A 352 -5.86 61.22 23.86
CA ASP A 352 -5.90 60.73 25.26
C ASP A 352 -7.15 59.87 25.60
N THR A 353 -7.83 59.26 24.63
CA THR A 353 -9.00 58.39 24.91
C THR A 353 -8.58 56.93 25.14
N ASP A 354 -9.16 56.30 26.17
CA ASP A 354 -9.04 54.88 26.51
C ASP A 354 -10.48 54.37 26.73
N SER A 355 -11.05 53.78 25.68
CA SER A 355 -12.49 53.56 25.54
C SER A 355 -12.98 52.33 26.29
N ASP A 356 -12.14 51.32 26.53
CA ASP A 356 -12.46 50.13 27.34
C ASP A 356 -11.76 50.08 28.70
N ASN A 357 -10.89 51.05 29.00
CA ASN A 357 -10.22 51.26 30.29
C ASN A 357 -9.28 50.12 30.69
N ASP A 358 -8.65 49.48 29.72
CA ASP A 358 -7.66 48.43 29.95
C ASP A 358 -6.25 49.01 30.24
N GLY A 359 -6.07 50.33 30.09
CA GLY A 359 -4.83 51.04 30.37
C GLY A 359 -3.90 51.22 29.16
N ILE A 360 -4.35 50.83 27.97
CA ILE A 360 -3.76 51.16 26.66
C ILE A 360 -4.66 52.24 26.01
N LEU A 361 -4.06 53.24 25.36
CA LEU A 361 -4.83 54.32 24.73
C LEU A 361 -5.42 53.83 23.41
N ASP A 362 -6.60 54.32 23.00
CA ASP A 362 -7.32 53.95 21.77
C ASP A 362 -6.45 54.06 20.50
N ALA A 363 -5.43 54.93 20.51
CA ALA A 363 -4.48 55.11 19.41
C ALA A 363 -3.41 54.01 19.34
N ASP A 364 -3.02 53.46 20.50
CA ASP A 364 -2.03 52.39 20.67
C ASP A 364 -2.68 51.00 20.80
N ASP A 365 -3.99 50.97 21.05
CA ASP A 365 -4.82 49.78 21.24
C ASP A 365 -5.33 49.22 19.90
N LYS A 366 -5.04 47.95 19.61
CA LYS A 366 -5.54 47.26 18.41
C LYS A 366 -7.02 46.89 18.54
N CYS A 367 -7.55 46.80 19.75
CA CYS A 367 -8.92 46.50 20.09
C CYS A 367 -9.52 47.56 21.06
N PRO A 368 -9.71 48.84 20.64
CA PRO A 368 -10.11 49.98 21.50
C PRO A 368 -11.46 49.88 22.25
N THR A 369 -12.15 48.76 22.20
CA THR A 369 -13.45 48.56 22.84
C THR A 369 -13.60 47.19 23.51
N ASP A 370 -12.60 46.31 23.42
CA ASP A 370 -12.59 44.98 24.03
C ASP A 370 -11.33 44.89 24.90
N PRO A 371 -11.46 44.97 26.24
CA PRO A 371 -10.32 45.16 27.11
C PRO A 371 -9.41 43.92 27.17
N GLU A 372 -8.10 44.16 27.20
CA GLU A 372 -7.06 43.17 27.50
C GLU A 372 -7.39 42.30 28.74
N ASP A 373 -7.22 40.98 28.66
CA ASP A 373 -7.52 40.03 29.73
C ASP A 373 -6.33 39.70 30.65
N ARG A 374 -5.14 40.18 30.30
CA ARG A 374 -3.93 40.20 31.11
C ARG A 374 -3.53 38.85 31.71
N ASP A 375 -3.49 37.83 30.88
CA ASP A 375 -3.10 36.48 31.24
C ASP A 375 -1.59 36.22 31.15
N GLY A 376 -0.87 37.17 30.56
CA GLY A 376 0.58 37.24 30.41
C GLY A 376 1.06 37.02 28.95
N PHE A 377 0.14 36.65 28.05
CA PHE A 377 0.35 36.56 26.61
C PHE A 377 -0.04 37.89 25.94
N GLU A 378 0.75 38.31 24.95
CA GLU A 378 0.65 39.57 24.15
C GLU A 378 0.09 40.90 24.77
N GLU A 379 0.11 41.04 26.09
CA GLU A 379 -0.26 42.14 27.03
C GLU A 379 -0.09 43.63 26.65
N THR A 380 0.54 43.92 25.52
CA THR A 380 0.93 45.27 25.09
C THR A 380 0.14 45.75 23.88
N ASP A 381 -0.75 44.94 23.32
CA ASP A 381 -1.47 45.29 22.10
C ASP A 381 -2.94 45.69 22.28
N GLY A 382 -3.49 45.51 23.49
CA GLY A 382 -4.83 45.95 23.90
C GLY A 382 -5.94 45.02 23.45
N CYS A 383 -5.61 43.84 22.94
CA CYS A 383 -6.58 42.84 22.52
C CYS A 383 -6.59 41.63 23.47
N PRO A 384 -7.76 41.18 23.96
CA PRO A 384 -7.83 39.96 24.75
C PRO A 384 -7.52 38.72 23.90
N ASP A 385 -6.54 37.94 24.34
CA ASP A 385 -6.10 36.70 23.69
C ASP A 385 -6.81 35.50 24.33
N ARG A 386 -7.82 34.97 23.64
CA ARG A 386 -8.71 33.92 24.18
C ARG A 386 -8.35 32.49 23.76
N ASP A 387 -7.27 32.36 23.00
CA ASP A 387 -6.76 31.12 22.37
C ASP A 387 -5.27 31.35 22.04
N ASN A 388 -4.45 31.28 23.09
CA ASN A 388 -3.05 31.76 23.07
C ASN A 388 -2.14 30.95 22.16
N ASP A 389 -2.37 29.64 22.04
CA ASP A 389 -1.59 28.76 21.17
C ASP A 389 -2.21 28.58 19.77
N SER A 390 -3.38 29.18 19.56
CA SER A 390 -4.13 29.21 18.31
C SER A 390 -4.46 27.82 17.76
N ASP A 391 -4.71 26.85 18.64
CA ASP A 391 -5.12 25.50 18.26
C ASP A 391 -6.64 25.39 17.94
N GLY A 392 -7.42 26.40 18.33
CA GLY A 392 -8.87 26.52 18.13
C GLY A 392 -9.73 26.05 19.30
N VAL A 393 -9.13 25.71 20.44
CA VAL A 393 -9.75 25.53 21.76
C VAL A 393 -9.50 26.82 22.54
N LEU A 394 -10.53 27.33 23.23
CA LEU A 394 -10.35 28.54 24.03
C LEU A 394 -9.58 28.19 25.30
N ASP A 395 -8.74 29.10 25.82
CA ASP A 395 -7.86 28.82 26.97
C ASP A 395 -8.63 28.34 28.22
N ALA A 396 -9.91 28.72 28.35
CA ALA A 396 -10.78 28.31 29.45
C ALA A 396 -11.23 26.84 29.39
N ASP A 397 -11.23 26.24 28.20
CA ASP A 397 -11.63 24.86 27.91
C ASP A 397 -10.42 23.96 27.55
N ASP A 398 -9.23 24.56 27.37
CA ASP A 398 -7.97 23.90 27.03
C ASP A 398 -7.20 23.41 28.28
N HIS A 399 -6.68 22.18 28.22
CA HIS A 399 -5.87 21.56 29.29
C HIS A 399 -4.38 21.96 29.21
N CYS A 400 -3.94 22.56 28.12
CA CYS A 400 -2.57 23.03 27.88
C CYS A 400 -2.52 24.30 27.01
N PRO A 401 -3.08 25.43 27.50
CA PRO A 401 -3.26 26.70 26.78
C PRO A 401 -1.97 27.49 26.44
N GLY A 402 -0.79 26.87 26.48
CA GLY A 402 0.46 27.55 26.14
C GLY A 402 0.91 28.64 27.11
N SER A 403 1.99 29.35 26.74
CA SER A 403 2.65 30.30 27.62
C SER A 403 1.79 31.57 27.76
N ASP A 404 1.10 31.78 28.88
CA ASP A 404 1.63 31.65 30.23
C ASP A 404 0.59 31.38 31.35
N GLY A 405 -0.34 30.45 31.07
CA GLY A 405 -1.18 29.76 32.06
C GLY A 405 -0.97 28.23 32.17
N ALA A 406 0.07 27.71 31.51
CA ALA A 406 0.37 26.34 31.04
C ALA A 406 0.07 25.04 31.86
N ILE A 407 -0.22 23.96 31.10
CA ILE A 407 0.45 22.64 31.22
C ILE A 407 0.84 22.11 29.81
N GLY A 408 1.84 22.69 29.15
CA GLY A 408 2.39 22.13 27.89
C GLY A 408 3.42 23.04 27.22
N PRO A 409 4.30 22.52 26.35
CA PRO A 409 5.03 23.36 25.39
C PRO A 409 4.02 24.01 24.42
N ASP A 410 4.33 25.18 23.83
CA ASP A 410 3.48 25.88 22.84
C ASP A 410 3.32 25.02 21.57
N VAL A 411 2.51 23.98 21.67
CA VAL A 411 2.43 22.89 20.71
C VAL A 411 0.96 22.65 20.48
N GLN A 412 0.54 23.10 19.31
CA GLN A 412 -0.80 22.93 18.80
C GLN A 412 -1.26 21.49 18.91
N GLU A 413 -2.53 21.33 19.27
CA GLU A 413 -3.23 20.06 19.28
C GLU A 413 -3.02 19.26 17.99
N ASP A 414 -2.65 17.99 18.12
CA ASP A 414 -2.33 17.12 17.00
C ASP A 414 -3.53 16.28 16.58
N ARG A 415 -4.58 16.93 16.08
CA ARG A 415 -5.87 16.32 15.67
C ARG A 415 -5.76 15.06 14.81
N ASP A 416 -5.56 13.92 15.44
CA ASP A 416 -5.32 12.63 14.81
C ASP A 416 -6.43 11.61 15.12
N GLY A 417 -7.42 12.02 15.92
CA GLY A 417 -8.58 11.23 16.32
C GLY A 417 -8.46 10.63 17.72
N TYR A 418 -7.35 10.88 18.41
CA TYR A 418 -7.12 10.52 19.80
C TYR A 418 -7.10 11.79 20.67
N GLN A 419 -7.96 11.80 21.68
CA GLN A 419 -8.21 12.89 22.63
C GLN A 419 -8.24 14.36 22.11
N ASP A 420 -8.45 14.59 20.80
CA ASP A 420 -8.61 15.88 20.05
C ASP A 420 -9.45 17.03 20.68
N THR A 421 -10.06 16.83 21.85
CA THR A 421 -10.97 17.77 22.51
C THR A 421 -10.39 18.40 23.76
N ASP A 422 -9.23 17.96 24.24
CA ASP A 422 -8.62 18.52 25.46
C ASP A 422 -7.63 19.65 25.18
N GLY A 423 -7.30 19.88 23.90
CA GLY A 423 -6.39 20.94 23.45
C GLY A 423 -4.92 20.49 23.49
N CYS A 424 -4.65 19.23 23.82
CA CYS A 424 -3.31 18.77 24.13
C CYS A 424 -2.75 17.72 23.19
N PRO A 425 -1.57 18.00 22.58
CA PRO A 425 -0.99 17.06 21.66
C PRO A 425 -0.63 15.76 22.38
N ASP A 426 -0.99 14.65 21.76
CA ASP A 426 -0.75 13.29 22.23
C ASP A 426 0.35 12.63 21.36
N PRO A 427 1.64 12.89 21.63
CA PRO A 427 2.74 12.39 20.80
C PRO A 427 2.99 10.87 20.90
N ASP A 428 2.30 10.17 21.80
CA ASP A 428 2.39 8.72 22.06
C ASP A 428 1.04 8.25 22.66
N ASN A 429 0.11 7.91 21.77
CA ASN A 429 -1.30 7.69 22.07
C ASN A 429 -1.52 6.50 23.02
N ASP A 430 -0.80 5.39 22.88
CA ASP A 430 -0.96 4.20 23.74
C ASP A 430 0.08 4.07 24.88
N GLY A 431 1.03 4.99 24.92
CA GLY A 431 2.01 5.14 26.00
C GLY A 431 2.95 3.95 26.11
N ASP A 432 3.27 3.29 25.00
CA ASP A 432 4.26 2.22 24.94
C ASP A 432 5.73 2.74 24.93
N GLY A 433 5.92 4.04 24.70
CA GLY A 433 7.21 4.71 24.64
C GLY A 433 7.74 4.92 23.22
N ILE A 434 6.99 4.55 22.19
CA ILE A 434 7.26 4.81 20.78
C ILE A 434 6.31 5.94 20.32
N PRO A 435 6.85 7.09 19.92
CA PRO A 435 6.01 8.19 19.46
C PRO A 435 5.18 7.84 18.22
N ASP A 436 4.00 8.42 18.11
CA ASP A 436 2.99 8.22 17.07
C ASP A 436 3.50 8.38 15.62
N ASP A 437 4.53 9.19 15.42
CA ASP A 437 5.16 9.41 14.12
C ASP A 437 6.08 8.24 13.67
N ARG A 438 6.44 7.37 14.62
CA ARG A 438 7.30 6.19 14.45
C ARG A 438 6.60 4.87 14.81
N ASP A 439 5.45 4.94 15.46
CA ASP A 439 4.61 3.81 15.81
C ASP A 439 3.70 3.41 14.62
N GLN A 440 3.74 2.13 14.24
CA GLN A 440 2.88 1.60 13.16
C GLN A 440 1.42 1.42 13.58
N CYS A 441 1.14 1.28 14.86
CA CYS A 441 -0.19 1.12 15.38
C CYS A 441 -0.45 1.84 16.70
N LYS A 442 0.04 3.07 16.82
CA LYS A 442 -0.46 4.28 17.53
C LYS A 442 -1.35 4.08 18.77
N ASN A 443 -2.42 3.31 18.65
CA ASN A 443 -3.44 3.09 19.68
C ASN A 443 -3.40 1.67 20.31
N ASP A 444 -2.52 0.78 19.84
CA ASP A 444 -2.41 -0.61 20.27
C ASP A 444 -1.01 -0.84 20.86
N LYS A 445 -0.91 -0.76 22.19
CA LYS A 445 0.36 -0.86 22.95
C LYS A 445 1.23 -2.06 22.54
N GLU A 446 2.50 -1.81 22.24
CA GLU A 446 3.54 -2.82 22.04
C GLU A 446 3.66 -3.85 23.19
N ASP A 447 3.89 -5.12 22.83
CA ASP A 447 4.16 -6.21 23.77
C ASP A 447 5.62 -6.68 23.74
N ILE A 448 6.45 -6.01 24.53
CA ILE A 448 7.90 -6.28 24.62
C ILE A 448 8.22 -7.77 24.89
N ASP A 449 8.53 -8.52 23.84
CA ASP A 449 8.74 -9.97 23.86
C ASP A 449 10.03 -10.43 23.15
N GLN A 450 10.83 -9.48 22.61
CA GLN A 450 12.05 -9.67 21.79
C GLN A 450 11.80 -10.01 20.33
N PHE A 451 10.57 -9.90 19.86
CA PHE A 451 10.20 -9.90 18.46
C PHE A 451 9.71 -8.51 18.10
N GLN A 452 10.28 -7.93 17.05
CA GLN A 452 9.83 -6.66 16.44
C GLN A 452 9.51 -5.46 17.36
N ASP A 453 9.98 -5.43 18.62
CA ASP A 453 9.70 -4.40 19.64
C ASP A 453 10.02 -2.93 19.28
N GLU A 454 10.56 -2.65 18.10
CA GLU A 454 10.90 -1.30 17.63
C GLU A 454 9.79 -0.65 16.79
N ASP A 455 8.72 -1.39 16.46
CA ASP A 455 7.75 -0.97 15.47
C ASP A 455 6.41 -0.45 16.03
N GLY A 456 6.24 -0.58 17.36
CA GLY A 456 5.08 -0.07 18.10
C GLY A 456 3.86 -0.98 18.04
N CYS A 457 3.98 -2.17 17.46
CA CYS A 457 2.86 -3.07 17.29
C CYS A 457 2.91 -4.41 17.99
N PRO A 458 1.90 -4.71 18.84
CA PRO A 458 1.88 -5.96 19.55
C PRO A 458 1.66 -7.11 18.59
N GLU A 459 2.55 -8.08 18.64
CA GLU A 459 2.48 -9.27 17.85
C GLU A 459 1.78 -10.40 18.58
N ARG A 460 0.62 -10.78 18.05
CA ARG A 460 -0.21 -11.82 18.66
C ARG A 460 0.11 -13.23 18.16
N ASP A 461 0.92 -13.33 17.11
CA ASP A 461 1.32 -14.56 16.39
C ASP A 461 2.60 -14.27 15.58
N ASN A 462 3.73 -14.28 16.29
CA ASN A 462 5.06 -13.89 15.82
C ASN A 462 5.52 -14.62 14.54
N ASP A 463 5.26 -15.92 14.43
CA ASP A 463 5.67 -16.71 13.26
C ASP A 463 4.55 -16.93 12.20
N GLN A 464 3.38 -16.34 12.47
CA GLN A 464 2.22 -16.29 11.60
C GLN A 464 1.74 -17.67 11.17
N ASP A 465 1.80 -18.66 12.06
CA ASP A 465 1.33 -20.02 11.80
C ASP A 465 -0.17 -20.23 12.09
N GLY A 466 -0.80 -19.25 12.75
CA GLY A 466 -2.21 -19.23 13.10
C GLY A 466 -2.50 -19.65 14.55
N VAL A 467 -1.49 -19.99 15.34
CA VAL A 467 -1.56 -20.22 16.78
C VAL A 467 -1.07 -18.96 17.51
N PRO A 468 -1.90 -18.31 18.35
CA PRO A 468 -1.43 -17.13 19.08
C PRO A 468 -0.29 -17.46 20.05
N ASP A 469 0.66 -16.54 20.23
CA ASP A 469 1.90 -16.78 21.00
C ASP A 469 1.65 -17.27 22.44
N GLU A 470 0.59 -16.78 23.10
CA GLU A 470 0.18 -17.26 24.44
C GLU A 470 -0.16 -18.76 24.49
N LYS A 471 -0.51 -19.35 23.34
CA LYS A 471 -0.90 -20.75 23.15
C LYS A 471 0.13 -21.53 22.34
N ASP A 472 1.13 -20.86 21.81
CA ASP A 472 2.20 -21.44 21.05
C ASP A 472 3.32 -21.96 21.97
N LYS A 473 3.80 -23.19 21.72
CA LYS A 473 4.93 -23.75 22.49
C LYS A 473 6.29 -23.28 21.98
N CYS A 474 6.35 -22.78 20.76
CA CYS A 474 7.52 -22.17 20.15
C CYS A 474 7.09 -20.96 19.30
N PRO A 475 6.74 -19.84 19.95
CA PRO A 475 6.23 -18.59 19.34
C PRO A 475 6.98 -18.04 18.12
N THR A 476 8.20 -18.50 17.84
CA THR A 476 9.05 -17.97 16.76
C THR A 476 9.40 -19.01 15.70
N GLU A 477 8.85 -20.22 15.79
CA GLU A 477 9.11 -21.33 14.88
C GLU A 477 7.82 -21.86 14.25
N LYS A 478 7.52 -21.37 13.05
CA LYS A 478 6.32 -21.74 12.30
C LYS A 478 5.98 -23.22 12.27
N GLU A 479 4.75 -23.57 12.63
CA GLU A 479 4.24 -24.94 12.55
C GLU A 479 4.27 -25.53 11.13
N VAL A 480 4.56 -26.83 11.05
CA VAL A 480 4.53 -27.65 9.83
C VAL A 480 3.40 -28.66 9.90
N ILE A 481 2.23 -28.29 9.37
CA ILE A 481 1.05 -29.18 9.28
C ILE A 481 1.41 -30.49 8.56
N ASN A 482 1.64 -31.55 9.33
CA ASN A 482 2.14 -32.83 8.83
C ASN A 482 1.41 -34.05 9.41
N GLY A 483 0.44 -33.83 10.29
CA GLY A 483 -0.35 -34.82 11.01
C GLY A 483 0.24 -35.21 12.37
N VAL A 484 1.17 -34.43 12.91
CA VAL A 484 1.84 -34.70 14.19
C VAL A 484 1.79 -33.41 14.99
N ASN A 485 0.99 -33.41 16.06
CA ASN A 485 0.71 -32.28 16.94
C ASN A 485 0.47 -30.92 16.25
N ASP A 486 -0.19 -30.94 15.08
CA ASP A 486 -0.47 -29.74 14.26
C ASP A 486 -1.27 -28.61 14.95
N ASP A 487 -1.59 -28.72 16.25
CA ASP A 487 -2.31 -27.73 17.05
C ASP A 487 -1.44 -27.08 18.14
N ASP A 488 -0.13 -27.40 18.21
CA ASP A 488 0.74 -26.95 19.31
C ASP A 488 1.77 -25.88 18.95
N GLY A 489 1.68 -25.36 17.73
CA GLY A 489 2.53 -24.27 17.22
C GLY A 489 3.95 -24.70 16.85
N CYS A 490 4.30 -25.99 16.96
CA CYS A 490 5.70 -26.41 16.85
C CYS A 490 6.08 -27.37 15.75
N PRO A 491 7.12 -27.05 14.96
CA PRO A 491 7.46 -27.73 13.73
C PRO A 491 7.83 -29.18 14.00
N ASP A 492 6.87 -30.05 13.75
CA ASP A 492 7.04 -31.46 14.01
C ASP A 492 7.67 -32.20 12.83
N LYS A 493 8.35 -33.31 13.13
CA LYS A 493 8.87 -34.23 12.10
C LYS A 493 7.96 -35.43 12.01
N LYS A 494 7.22 -35.51 10.89
CA LYS A 494 6.35 -36.67 10.57
C LYS A 494 7.02 -38.05 10.75
N TYR A 495 8.33 -38.14 10.52
CA TYR A 495 9.10 -39.38 10.70
C TYR A 495 10.31 -39.15 11.60
N THR A 496 10.27 -39.67 12.82
CA THR A 496 11.40 -39.62 13.76
C THR A 496 12.12 -40.97 13.88
N LEU A 497 11.43 -42.07 13.60
CA LEU A 497 11.95 -43.43 13.72
C LEU A 497 12.43 -44.00 12.39
N ILE A 498 12.14 -43.33 11.26
CA ILE A 498 12.55 -43.77 9.92
C ILE A 498 13.12 -42.64 9.06
N LYS A 499 13.84 -43.03 7.99
CA LYS A 499 14.31 -42.17 6.92
C LYS A 499 14.05 -42.82 5.57
N VAL A 500 13.25 -42.18 4.72
CA VAL A 500 12.93 -42.66 3.38
C VAL A 500 14.03 -42.19 2.40
N THR A 501 14.67 -43.12 1.68
CA THR A 501 15.60 -42.81 0.58
C THR A 501 15.01 -43.25 -0.76
N LYS A 502 15.74 -43.02 -1.87
CA LYS A 502 15.30 -43.49 -3.19
C LYS A 502 15.21 -45.02 -3.24
N GLU A 503 16.09 -45.72 -2.54
CA GLU A 503 16.27 -47.17 -2.61
C GLU A 503 15.69 -47.96 -1.43
N ALA A 504 15.42 -47.31 -0.28
CA ALA A 504 15.03 -48.01 0.94
C ALA A 504 14.29 -47.12 1.95
N ILE A 505 13.56 -47.76 2.88
CA ILE A 505 13.11 -47.12 4.14
C ILE A 505 14.06 -47.58 5.25
N LYS A 506 14.86 -46.65 5.76
CA LYS A 506 15.85 -46.92 6.82
C LYS A 506 15.23 -46.66 8.18
N ILE A 507 15.17 -47.69 9.03
CA ILE A 507 14.75 -47.55 10.42
C ILE A 507 15.93 -47.11 11.29
N THR A 508 15.70 -46.21 12.26
CA THR A 508 16.73 -45.77 13.22
C THR A 508 16.91 -46.77 14.36
N GLN A 509 15.86 -47.52 14.69
CA GLN A 509 15.82 -48.53 15.74
C GLN A 509 15.51 -49.93 15.19
N LYS A 510 15.95 -50.98 15.90
CA LYS A 510 15.74 -52.37 15.47
C LYS A 510 14.35 -52.89 15.81
N ILE A 511 13.73 -53.61 14.87
CA ILE A 511 12.50 -54.37 15.14
C ILE A 511 12.81 -55.54 16.08
N GLN A 512 12.14 -55.57 17.23
CA GLN A 512 12.32 -56.58 18.25
C GLN A 512 11.26 -57.68 18.13
N PHE A 513 11.73 -58.92 18.30
CA PHE A 513 10.89 -60.11 18.33
C PHE A 513 10.98 -60.80 19.70
N ALA A 514 9.95 -61.55 20.07
CA ALA A 514 10.03 -62.48 21.19
C ALA A 514 11.13 -63.54 20.93
N SER A 515 11.82 -63.97 21.99
CA SER A 515 12.97 -64.88 21.88
C SER A 515 12.60 -66.16 21.13
N GLY A 516 13.42 -66.53 20.13
CA GLY A 516 13.20 -67.71 19.27
C GLY A 516 11.93 -67.68 18.41
N LYS A 517 11.15 -66.59 18.41
CA LYS A 517 9.85 -66.49 17.75
C LYS A 517 9.82 -65.36 16.70
N ALA A 518 8.76 -65.35 15.90
CA ALA A 518 8.46 -64.29 14.92
C ALA A 518 7.39 -63.29 15.42
N LYS A 519 6.99 -63.38 16.69
CA LYS A 519 6.06 -62.43 17.31
C LYS A 519 6.77 -61.10 17.56
N ILE A 520 6.33 -60.03 16.88
CA ILE A 520 6.84 -58.67 17.05
C ILE A 520 6.46 -58.15 18.45
N LYS A 521 7.38 -57.47 19.12
CA LYS A 521 7.11 -56.84 20.42
C LYS A 521 6.43 -55.48 20.23
N LYS A 522 5.55 -55.11 21.17
CA LYS A 522 4.80 -53.83 21.14
C LYS A 522 5.71 -52.60 21.01
N VAL A 523 6.91 -52.62 21.61
CA VAL A 523 7.90 -51.53 21.51
C VAL A 523 8.32 -51.20 20.07
N SER A 524 8.15 -52.15 19.13
CA SER A 524 8.49 -51.93 17.72
C SER A 524 7.30 -51.53 16.85
N HIS A 525 6.09 -51.44 17.43
CA HIS A 525 4.90 -51.03 16.68
C HIS A 525 4.98 -49.60 16.15
N PRO A 526 5.42 -48.58 16.91
CA PRO A 526 5.52 -47.21 16.38
C PRO A 526 6.42 -47.10 15.15
N ILE A 527 7.57 -47.80 15.15
CA ILE A 527 8.48 -47.85 13.99
C ILE A 527 7.76 -48.41 12.76
N LEU A 528 6.99 -49.50 12.94
CA LEU A 528 6.27 -50.13 11.83
C LEU A 528 5.06 -49.32 11.37
N ASP A 529 4.47 -48.53 12.26
CA ASP A 529 3.38 -47.61 11.93
C ASP A 529 3.90 -46.48 11.03
N GLU A 530 5.05 -45.86 11.38
CA GLU A 530 5.73 -44.89 10.50
C GLU A 530 6.12 -45.51 9.14
N VAL A 531 6.59 -46.76 9.12
CA VAL A 531 6.90 -47.45 7.84
C VAL A 531 5.63 -47.63 7.00
N ALA A 532 4.51 -48.03 7.61
CA ALA A 532 3.25 -48.22 6.91
C ALA A 532 2.74 -46.90 6.32
N ASP A 533 2.77 -45.82 7.12
CA ASP A 533 2.40 -44.49 6.68
C ASP A 533 3.30 -44.01 5.53
N ALA A 534 4.63 -44.12 5.69
CA ALA A 534 5.57 -43.71 4.67
C ALA A 534 5.37 -44.42 3.32
N ILE A 535 4.97 -45.70 3.32
CA ILE A 535 4.63 -46.42 2.09
C ILE A 535 3.45 -45.77 1.38
N VAL A 536 2.40 -45.39 2.12
CA VAL A 536 1.20 -44.77 1.55
C VAL A 536 1.49 -43.33 1.12
N THR A 537 2.04 -42.52 2.01
CA THR A 537 2.28 -41.09 1.83
C THR A 537 3.28 -40.81 0.70
N HIS A 538 4.36 -41.59 0.57
CA HIS A 538 5.34 -41.43 -0.52
C HIS A 538 4.97 -42.20 -1.80
N ARG A 539 3.75 -42.75 -1.89
CA ARG A 539 3.23 -43.49 -3.04
C ARG A 539 4.11 -44.66 -3.51
N ILE A 540 4.87 -45.28 -2.61
CA ILE A 540 5.83 -46.33 -2.98
C ILE A 540 5.11 -47.57 -3.53
N GLN A 541 5.20 -47.84 -4.83
CA GLN A 541 4.44 -48.94 -5.44
C GLN A 541 4.77 -50.30 -4.85
N LYS A 542 6.04 -50.62 -4.59
CA LYS A 542 6.42 -51.94 -4.09
C LYS A 542 7.63 -51.94 -3.16
N ILE A 543 7.50 -52.64 -2.02
CA ILE A 543 8.56 -52.84 -1.03
C ILE A 543 8.86 -54.33 -0.81
N LEU A 544 10.14 -54.65 -0.68
CA LEU A 544 10.64 -55.93 -0.21
C LEU A 544 11.07 -55.83 1.26
N VAL A 545 10.44 -56.64 2.12
CA VAL A 545 10.79 -56.83 3.52
C VAL A 545 11.80 -57.97 3.62
N GLU A 546 13.04 -57.65 3.99
CA GLU A 546 14.09 -58.64 4.15
C GLU A 546 14.30 -59.02 5.63
N GLY A 547 14.25 -60.31 5.95
CA GLY A 547 14.58 -60.84 7.27
C GLY A 547 15.99 -61.41 7.32
N HIS A 548 16.77 -61.09 8.35
CA HIS A 548 18.14 -61.57 8.53
C HIS A 548 18.39 -62.11 9.95
N THR A 549 19.24 -63.13 10.09
CA THR A 549 19.68 -63.72 11.36
C THR A 549 21.19 -63.58 11.57
N ASP A 550 21.68 -64.04 12.71
CA ASP A 550 23.10 -64.26 12.96
C ASP A 550 23.52 -65.69 12.58
N ASP A 551 24.82 -65.99 12.77
CA ASP A 551 25.50 -67.26 12.48
C ASP A 551 25.24 -68.35 13.54
N VAL A 552 24.26 -68.16 14.43
CA VAL A 552 24.03 -69.06 15.55
C VAL A 552 22.85 -69.97 15.24
N GLY A 553 23.10 -71.27 15.20
CA GLY A 553 22.10 -72.29 14.91
C GLY A 553 22.38 -73.00 13.59
N ARG A 554 21.42 -73.81 13.13
CA ARG A 554 21.51 -74.45 11.80
C ARG A 554 21.01 -73.48 10.75
N ASP A 555 21.68 -73.40 9.61
CA ASP A 555 21.34 -72.53 8.49
C ASP A 555 19.88 -72.70 8.05
N SER A 556 19.41 -73.95 7.95
CA SER A 556 18.01 -74.26 7.61
C SER A 556 17.00 -73.73 8.63
N TYR A 557 17.38 -73.66 9.91
CA TYR A 557 16.54 -73.08 10.95
C TYR A 557 16.54 -71.54 10.84
N ASN A 558 17.71 -70.94 10.64
CA ASN A 558 17.89 -69.49 10.48
C ASN A 558 17.16 -68.94 9.25
N LEU A 559 17.18 -69.67 8.15
CA LEU A 559 16.42 -69.35 6.95
C LEU A 559 14.90 -69.38 7.21
N ARG A 560 14.37 -70.43 7.86
CA ARG A 560 12.95 -70.50 8.24
C ARG A 560 12.56 -69.41 9.23
N LEU A 561 13.42 -69.08 10.19
CA LEU A 561 13.13 -68.07 11.22
C LEU A 561 13.10 -66.66 10.62
N SER A 562 14.06 -66.32 9.77
CA SER A 562 14.08 -65.04 9.07
C SER A 562 12.87 -64.86 8.17
N GLN A 563 12.46 -65.89 7.42
CA GLN A 563 11.26 -65.84 6.58
C GLN A 563 10.01 -65.56 7.44
N LYS A 564 9.80 -66.33 8.51
CA LYS A 564 8.67 -66.10 9.43
C LYS A 564 8.64 -64.68 10.00
N ARG A 565 9.80 -64.08 10.27
CA ARG A 565 9.92 -62.70 10.76
C ARG A 565 9.58 -61.67 9.69
N ALA A 566 10.07 -61.86 8.46
CA ALA A 566 9.72 -61.02 7.32
C ALA A 566 8.20 -61.08 7.06
N ASP A 567 7.62 -62.28 7.07
CA ASP A 567 6.18 -62.48 6.92
C ASP A 567 5.38 -61.80 8.04
N ALA A 568 5.86 -61.90 9.29
CA ALA A 568 5.21 -61.25 10.43
C ALA A 568 5.17 -59.72 10.29
N VAL A 569 6.26 -59.12 9.78
CA VAL A 569 6.34 -57.69 9.50
C VAL A 569 5.44 -57.32 8.33
N ARG A 570 5.47 -58.05 7.21
CA ARG A 570 4.56 -57.87 6.08
C ARG A 570 3.10 -57.90 6.53
N ASN A 571 2.72 -58.92 7.30
CA ASN A 571 1.35 -59.05 7.81
C ASN A 571 0.97 -57.92 8.78
N TYR A 572 1.93 -57.35 9.50
CA TYR A 572 1.70 -56.16 10.33
C TYR A 572 1.38 -54.95 9.47
N LEU A 573 2.19 -54.68 8.44
CA LEU A 573 1.97 -53.57 7.51
C LEU A 573 0.63 -53.71 6.76
N ILE A 574 0.24 -54.93 6.39
CA ILE A 574 -1.07 -55.20 5.79
C ILE A 574 -2.21 -54.82 6.74
N ARG A 575 -2.12 -55.19 8.02
CA ARG A 575 -3.13 -54.80 9.03
C ARG A 575 -3.20 -53.29 9.25
N LYS A 576 -2.12 -52.56 8.93
CA LYS A 576 -2.06 -51.09 9.00
C LYS A 576 -2.56 -50.41 7.72
N GLY A 577 -3.01 -51.17 6.73
CA GLY A 577 -3.67 -50.65 5.51
C GLY A 577 -2.81 -50.71 4.25
N VAL A 578 -1.57 -51.22 4.31
CA VAL A 578 -0.76 -51.40 3.11
C VAL A 578 -1.26 -52.61 2.31
N LYS A 579 -1.66 -52.40 1.06
CA LYS A 579 -2.14 -53.46 0.16
C LYS A 579 -1.11 -54.60 0.03
N ALA A 580 -1.58 -55.84 0.10
CA ALA A 580 -0.73 -57.03 0.17
C ALA A 580 0.16 -57.22 -1.07
N GLU A 581 -0.28 -56.68 -2.22
CA GLU A 581 0.40 -56.72 -3.51
C GLU A 581 1.62 -55.78 -3.56
N ARG A 582 1.65 -54.75 -2.69
CA ARG A 582 2.76 -53.78 -2.58
C ARG A 582 3.90 -54.32 -1.71
N LEU A 583 3.77 -55.52 -1.14
CA LEU A 583 4.67 -56.05 -0.12
C LEU A 583 5.13 -57.47 -0.45
N ASP A 584 6.44 -57.61 -0.71
CA ASP A 584 7.12 -58.90 -0.76
C ASP A 584 7.88 -59.14 0.55
N ALA A 585 8.04 -60.40 0.96
CA ALA A 585 8.77 -60.77 2.18
C ALA A 585 9.71 -61.95 1.90
N ILE A 586 11.01 -61.76 2.16
CA ILE A 586 12.04 -62.79 1.93
C ILE A 586 12.96 -62.89 3.15
N GLY A 587 13.13 -64.10 3.67
CA GLY A 587 14.12 -64.42 4.69
C GLY A 587 15.43 -64.87 4.06
N PHE A 588 16.55 -64.21 4.42
CA PHE A 588 17.89 -64.56 3.94
C PHE A 588 18.70 -65.38 4.94
N GLY A 589 18.17 -65.65 6.13
CA GLY A 589 18.93 -66.28 7.22
C GLY A 589 20.22 -65.51 7.51
N GLU A 590 21.35 -66.22 7.56
CA GLU A 590 22.67 -65.64 7.80
C GLU A 590 23.48 -65.37 6.52
N THR A 591 22.89 -65.59 5.34
CA THR A 591 23.61 -65.56 4.04
C THR A 591 24.09 -64.16 3.63
N ARG A 592 23.48 -63.10 4.18
CA ARG A 592 23.79 -61.69 3.86
C ARG A 592 24.14 -60.89 5.14
N PRO A 593 25.29 -61.17 5.79
CA PRO A 593 25.70 -60.46 7.00
C PRO A 593 26.18 -59.04 6.66
N LEU A 594 25.81 -58.05 7.48
CA LEU A 594 26.39 -56.70 7.38
C LEU A 594 27.80 -56.66 7.93
N VAL A 595 28.02 -57.39 9.03
CA VAL A 595 29.31 -57.42 9.73
C VAL A 595 29.76 -58.86 9.79
N LYS A 596 30.96 -59.13 9.25
CA LYS A 596 31.60 -60.44 9.36
C LYS A 596 32.13 -60.65 10.80
N GLY A 597 32.10 -61.90 11.26
CA GLY A 597 32.64 -62.29 12.56
C GLY A 597 31.60 -62.78 13.57
N LYS A 598 32.09 -63.42 14.63
CA LYS A 598 31.26 -64.18 15.59
C LYS A 598 31.01 -63.46 16.93
N SER A 599 31.36 -62.18 17.02
CA SER A 599 31.21 -61.40 18.26
C SER A 599 29.74 -61.15 18.59
N ARG A 600 29.41 -60.98 19.87
CA ARG A 600 28.03 -60.67 20.32
C ARG A 600 27.47 -59.41 19.62
N LYS A 601 28.31 -58.40 19.40
CA LYS A 601 27.97 -57.17 18.68
C LYS A 601 27.69 -57.44 17.20
N ALA A 602 28.55 -58.18 16.50
CA ALA A 602 28.35 -58.54 15.10
C ALA A 602 27.04 -59.33 14.90
N ARG A 603 26.80 -60.33 15.74
CA ARG A 603 25.55 -61.12 15.76
C ARG A 603 24.33 -60.23 15.97
N ALA A 604 24.38 -59.32 16.94
CA ALA A 604 23.29 -58.40 17.20
C ALA A 604 23.02 -57.44 16.05
N THR A 605 24.03 -57.05 15.27
CA THR A 605 23.88 -56.22 14.07
C THR A 605 23.28 -57.01 12.91
N ASN A 606 23.69 -58.27 12.71
CA ASN A 606 23.19 -59.10 11.62
C ASN A 606 21.72 -59.50 11.80
N ARG A 607 21.25 -59.69 13.05
CA ARG A 607 19.83 -59.90 13.38
C ARG A 607 19.03 -58.61 13.16
N ARG A 608 18.38 -58.48 12.00
CA ARG A 608 17.68 -57.26 11.59
C ARG A 608 16.57 -57.53 10.57
N VAL A 609 15.79 -56.49 10.31
CA VAL A 609 14.82 -56.42 9.21
C VAL A 609 15.19 -55.19 8.38
N GLU A 610 15.16 -55.32 7.06
CA GLU A 610 15.37 -54.20 6.13
C GLU A 610 14.16 -54.03 5.20
N PHE A 611 13.94 -52.80 4.73
CA PHE A 611 12.88 -52.47 3.78
C PHE A 611 13.52 -51.88 2.51
N LYS A 612 13.48 -52.62 1.40
CA LYS A 612 13.99 -52.16 0.09
C LYS A 612 12.84 -51.71 -0.78
N ILE A 613 13.00 -50.56 -1.44
CA ILE A 613 12.05 -50.07 -2.43
C ILE A 613 12.39 -50.75 -3.75
N ILE A 614 11.42 -51.49 -4.30
CA ILE A 614 11.56 -52.21 -5.58
C ILE A 614 11.00 -51.37 -6.72
N GLU A 615 9.90 -50.67 -6.47
CA GLU A 615 9.20 -49.85 -7.46
C GLU A 615 8.59 -48.62 -6.78
N ARG A 616 8.66 -47.47 -7.45
CA ARG A 616 8.12 -46.20 -6.98
C ARG A 616 6.94 -45.73 -7.80
#